data_AF-A0A399I3W1-F1
#
_entry.id   AF-A0A399I3W1-F1
#
_cell.length_a   1.000
_cell.length_b   1.000
_cell.length_c   1.000
_cell.angle_alpha   90.00
_cell.angle_beta   90.00
_cell.angle_gamma   90.00
#
_symmetry.space_group_name_H-M   'P 1'
#
loop_
_entity.id
_entity.type
_entity.pdbx_description
1 polymer ?
#
loop_
_entity_poly.entity_id
_entity_poly.type
_entity_poly.pdbx_seq_one_letter_code
_entity_poly.pdbx_strand_id
1 'polypeptide(L)'
;MRNDENILTVCEVTMKPRSLYSLLTVLVTLFLLQAGSAYAAVTLSLAPSGTNRFVVNGSPLDGVAALDIIISYDAGMLVSPVVEKGSAAGSALFAANPNATGSVRIAIINATPLQGSGPVAIVTFTGKGSGTGNLGITASVVDKDGRQMSVIPVGYTGAAVTTTLPAAGDTASGETTTGKTSEGTTADGTSGGSTTGSTTTTTTGSTVTPVTVGTGQPTWPVGMTISTDTNPTATPAKERKEEPVMPTAEPSPERAAPSPGAPSREPVTASPQVAPSPERTMSVAKSVLAKFRDYKGERTPQALMGLFTPEKGATYRQQPPVALSDGATPVKVWLMVPKTAKSAPNFALKDSKLVSLRRDSDGAWIVETKPVKGTSTATVTMLLDGVISEIPVVVSPTADITVVKPGVPPTEVEFSQFLKERGTDKAPRFDLNKDGKRDYLDDYIFTANYLVLTSKKQAGVKPVKK
;
A
#
# COMPACT_ATOMS: atom_id res chain seq x y z
N MET A 1 55.14 11.53 44.11
CA MET A 1 54.94 11.44 45.57
C MET A 1 54.31 12.73 46.07
N ARG A 2 52.98 12.74 46.21
CA ARG A 2 52.19 13.54 47.16
C ARG A 2 50.79 12.94 47.13
N ASN A 3 50.51 12.15 48.16
CA ASN A 3 49.20 11.56 48.41
C ASN A 3 48.36 12.62 49.09
N ASP A 4 47.38 13.18 48.39
CA ASP A 4 46.35 14.01 48.99
C ASP A 4 45.20 13.10 49.44
N GLU A 5 45.19 12.79 50.73
CA GLU A 5 44.13 12.06 51.41
C GLU A 5 42.89 12.95 51.51
N ASN A 6 41.87 12.66 50.70
CA ASN A 6 40.53 13.24 50.83
C ASN A 6 39.85 12.66 52.07
N ILE A 7 39.92 13.39 53.18
CA ILE A 7 39.17 13.12 54.41
C ILE A 7 37.69 13.40 54.14
N LEU A 8 36.94 12.34 53.79
CA LEU A 8 35.48 12.32 53.79
C LEU A 8 34.98 12.50 55.22
N THR A 9 34.66 13.74 55.58
CA THR A 9 33.98 14.06 56.84
C THR A 9 32.54 13.58 56.72
N VAL A 10 32.26 12.43 57.33
CA VAL A 10 30.90 11.88 57.44
C VAL A 10 30.14 12.69 58.48
N CYS A 11 29.34 13.65 58.04
CA CYS A 11 28.38 14.33 58.90
C CYS A 11 27.26 13.35 59.30
N GLU A 12 27.31 12.83 60.52
CA GLU A 12 26.18 12.12 61.13
C GLU A 12 25.04 13.12 61.41
N VAL A 13 24.13 13.25 60.46
CA VAL A 13 22.90 14.01 60.65
C VAL A 13 21.95 13.17 61.49
N THR A 14 21.92 13.43 62.80
CA THR A 14 20.98 12.81 63.74
C THR A 14 19.57 13.39 63.48
N MET A 15 18.85 12.82 62.52
CA MET A 15 17.48 13.23 62.21
C MET A 15 16.52 12.77 63.33
N LYS A 16 15.74 13.71 63.88
CA LYS A 16 14.67 13.39 64.84
C LYS A 16 13.68 12.40 64.19
N PRO A 17 13.16 11.41 64.93
CA PRO A 17 12.33 10.34 64.37
C PRO A 17 11.09 10.86 63.61
N ARG A 18 10.53 12.02 64.01
CA ARG A 18 9.42 12.67 63.30
C ARG A 18 9.80 13.18 61.90
N SER A 19 11.06 13.56 61.67
CA SER A 19 11.57 14.02 60.37
C SER A 19 11.85 12.85 59.42
N LEU A 20 12.21 11.67 59.97
CA LEU A 20 12.45 10.46 59.19
C LEU A 20 11.15 9.95 58.55
N TYR A 21 10.05 9.94 59.30
CA TYR A 21 8.75 9.54 58.76
C TYR A 21 8.30 10.47 57.63
N SER A 22 8.41 11.79 57.80
CA SER A 22 8.03 12.74 56.74
C SER A 22 8.85 12.59 55.46
N LEU A 23 10.16 12.33 55.57
CA LEU A 23 11.01 12.10 54.41
C LEU A 23 10.62 10.80 53.69
N LEU A 24 10.37 9.73 54.46
CA LEU A 24 9.93 8.45 53.92
C LEU A 24 8.57 8.58 53.21
N THR A 25 7.61 9.33 53.76
CA THR A 25 6.32 9.55 53.08
C THR A 25 6.49 10.31 51.77
N VAL A 26 7.36 11.32 51.71
CA VAL A 26 7.64 12.08 50.48
C VAL A 26 8.35 11.19 49.44
N LEU A 27 9.28 10.34 49.87
CA LEU A 27 10.01 9.46 48.95
C LEU A 27 9.12 8.34 48.41
N VAL A 28 8.23 7.80 49.24
CA VAL A 28 7.23 6.79 48.83
C VAL A 28 6.17 7.41 47.91
N THR A 29 5.68 8.63 48.19
CA THR A 29 4.75 9.29 47.26
C THR A 29 5.43 9.66 45.94
N LEU A 30 6.68 10.12 45.96
CA LEU A 30 7.45 10.40 44.74
C LEU A 30 7.71 9.14 43.90
N PHE A 31 7.94 7.98 44.56
CA PHE A 31 8.10 6.70 43.87
C PHE A 31 6.77 6.18 43.30
N LEU A 32 5.65 6.40 43.98
CA LEU A 32 4.30 6.07 43.48
C LEU A 32 3.85 6.99 42.33
N LEU A 33 4.34 8.23 42.29
CA LEU A 33 4.11 9.18 41.18
C LEU A 33 4.90 8.81 39.90
N GLN A 34 5.86 7.89 39.98
CA GLN A 34 6.52 7.31 38.80
C GLN A 34 5.80 6.09 38.23
N ALA A 35 4.54 5.84 38.63
CA ALA A 35 3.68 4.87 37.95
C ALA A 35 3.58 5.26 36.47
N GLY A 36 4.38 4.60 35.63
CA GLY A 36 4.44 4.82 34.20
C GLY A 36 3.02 4.80 33.63
N SER A 37 2.71 5.76 32.77
CA SER A 37 1.41 5.86 32.14
C SER A 37 1.02 4.49 31.56
N ALA A 38 0.06 3.84 32.19
CA ALA A 38 -0.47 2.57 31.72
C ALA A 38 -1.26 2.87 30.45
N TYR A 39 -0.60 2.82 29.30
CA TYR A 39 -1.27 2.94 28.02
C TYR A 39 -2.19 1.73 27.86
N ALA A 40 -3.48 2.00 27.67
CA ALA A 40 -4.43 0.96 27.31
C ALA A 40 -3.97 0.31 25.99
N ALA A 41 -4.05 -1.02 25.91
CA ALA A 41 -3.71 -1.73 24.69
C ALA A 41 -4.59 -1.26 23.53
N VAL A 42 -3.98 -0.97 22.39
CA VAL A 42 -4.70 -0.53 21.19
C VAL A 42 -5.43 -1.72 20.60
N THR A 43 -6.75 -1.67 20.50
CA THR A 43 -7.52 -2.71 19.82
C THR A 43 -7.74 -2.31 18.37
N LEU A 44 -7.38 -3.21 17.45
CA LEU A 44 -7.66 -3.06 16.02
C LEU A 44 -8.63 -4.15 15.59
N SER A 45 -9.85 -3.78 15.20
CA SER A 45 -10.88 -4.73 14.79
C SER A 45 -11.24 -4.57 13.32
N LEU A 46 -11.54 -5.69 12.67
CA LEU A 46 -12.04 -5.73 11.30
C LEU A 46 -13.54 -6.04 11.34
N ALA A 47 -14.37 -5.11 10.87
CA ALA A 47 -15.84 -5.25 10.88
C ALA A 47 -16.43 -5.13 9.47
N PRO A 48 -17.43 -5.94 9.10
CA PRO A 48 -18.13 -5.78 7.83
C PRO A 48 -18.98 -4.51 7.85
N SER A 49 -19.05 -3.82 6.72
CA SER A 49 -19.82 -2.58 6.54
C SER A 49 -20.66 -2.57 5.26
N GLY A 50 -20.68 -3.68 4.53
CA GLY A 50 -21.38 -3.87 3.26
C GLY A 50 -20.87 -5.12 2.54
N THR A 51 -21.41 -5.38 1.36
CA THR A 51 -20.99 -6.51 0.51
C THR A 51 -19.51 -6.37 0.16
N ASN A 52 -18.68 -7.32 0.62
CA ASN A 52 -17.23 -7.33 0.42
C ASN A 52 -16.51 -6.05 0.88
N ARG A 53 -17.10 -5.30 1.82
CA ARG A 53 -16.55 -4.04 2.32
C ARG A 53 -16.33 -4.12 3.82
N PHE A 54 -15.10 -3.94 4.25
CA PHE A 54 -14.65 -4.10 5.63
C PHE A 54 -14.01 -2.81 6.15
N VAL A 55 -14.26 -2.48 7.41
CA VAL A 55 -13.69 -1.31 8.09
C VAL A 55 -12.75 -1.81 9.17
N VAL A 56 -11.53 -1.27 9.15
CA VAL A 56 -10.57 -1.43 10.25
C VAL A 56 -10.85 -0.32 11.25
N ASN A 57 -11.27 -0.67 12.47
CA ASN A 57 -11.50 0.27 13.55
C ASN A 57 -10.37 0.20 14.58
N GLY A 58 -9.92 1.34 15.08
CA GLY A 58 -8.97 1.45 16.19
C GLY A 58 -9.62 1.98 17.45
N SER A 59 -9.29 1.42 18.62
CA SER A 59 -9.77 1.88 19.92
C SER A 59 -8.94 1.36 21.11
N PRO A 60 -8.47 2.23 22.04
CA PRO A 60 -8.19 3.64 21.82
C PRO A 60 -6.98 3.81 20.88
N LEU A 61 -6.86 4.96 20.23
CA LEU A 61 -5.71 5.35 19.41
C LEU A 61 -4.83 6.41 20.08
N ASP A 62 -5.12 6.77 21.33
CA ASP A 62 -4.39 7.80 22.07
C ASP A 62 -2.91 7.45 22.21
N GLY A 63 -2.05 8.34 21.73
CA GLY A 63 -0.59 8.17 21.79
C GLY A 63 0.00 7.42 20.60
N VAL A 64 -0.81 6.89 19.68
CA VAL A 64 -0.34 6.16 18.49
C VAL A 64 0.22 7.12 17.44
N ALA A 65 1.51 7.02 17.14
CA ALA A 65 2.14 7.81 16.08
C ALA A 65 2.25 7.05 14.74
N ALA A 66 2.39 5.72 14.75
CA ALA A 66 2.30 4.95 13.52
C ALA A 66 1.64 3.58 13.70
N LEU A 67 1.01 3.13 12.62
CA LEU A 67 0.35 1.84 12.47
C LEU A 67 0.92 1.15 11.22
N ASP A 68 1.35 -0.10 11.35
CA ASP A 68 1.62 -1.00 10.24
C ASP A 68 0.65 -2.18 10.36
N ILE A 69 -0.32 -2.25 9.45
CA ILE A 69 -1.46 -3.18 9.50
C ILE A 69 -1.33 -4.15 8.33
N ILE A 70 -1.48 -5.45 8.60
CA ILE A 70 -1.54 -6.50 7.59
C ILE A 70 -2.89 -7.20 7.70
N ILE A 71 -3.66 -7.17 6.62
CA ILE A 71 -4.93 -7.87 6.48
C ILE A 71 -4.71 -9.09 5.59
N SER A 72 -4.87 -10.29 6.11
CA SER A 72 -4.84 -11.52 5.33
C SER A 72 -6.25 -11.85 4.84
N TYR A 73 -6.41 -12.29 3.59
CA TYR A 73 -7.71 -12.63 3.03
C TYR A 73 -7.65 -13.89 2.16
N ASP A 74 -8.78 -14.57 2.00
CA ASP A 74 -8.91 -15.72 1.10
C ASP A 74 -8.96 -15.27 -0.37
N ALA A 75 -7.84 -15.42 -1.09
CA ALA A 75 -7.72 -15.06 -2.50
C ALA A 75 -8.54 -15.97 -3.46
N GLY A 76 -9.06 -17.09 -2.97
CA GLY A 76 -10.01 -17.93 -3.70
C GLY A 76 -11.42 -17.30 -3.75
N MET A 77 -11.78 -16.53 -2.72
CA MET A 77 -13.10 -15.92 -2.56
C MET A 77 -13.12 -14.42 -2.86
N LEU A 78 -12.02 -13.71 -2.62
CA LEU A 78 -11.91 -12.25 -2.74
C LEU A 78 -10.73 -11.87 -3.65
N VAL A 79 -10.92 -10.87 -4.50
CA VAL A 79 -9.89 -10.33 -5.42
C VAL A 79 -9.95 -8.81 -5.50
N SER A 80 -8.93 -8.20 -6.10
CA SER A 80 -8.87 -6.77 -6.40
C SER A 80 -9.17 -5.85 -5.20
N PRO A 81 -8.40 -5.95 -4.09
CA PRO A 81 -8.62 -5.09 -2.94
C PRO A 81 -8.40 -3.61 -3.30
N VAL A 82 -9.31 -2.77 -2.84
CA VAL A 82 -9.23 -1.31 -2.88
C VAL A 82 -9.20 -0.81 -1.44
N VAL A 83 -8.26 0.07 -1.13
CA VAL A 83 -8.05 0.58 0.23
C VAL A 83 -8.27 2.09 0.27
N GLU A 84 -9.10 2.54 1.20
CA GLU A 84 -9.38 3.94 1.47
C GLU A 84 -8.94 4.31 2.90
N LYS A 85 -8.53 5.56 3.09
CA LYS A 85 -8.16 6.09 4.40
C LYS A 85 -9.41 6.31 5.27
N GLY A 86 -9.39 5.82 6.51
CA GLY A 86 -10.47 6.03 7.48
C GLY A 86 -10.40 7.41 8.14
N SER A 87 -11.51 7.85 8.73
CA SER A 87 -11.62 9.18 9.37
C SER A 87 -10.71 9.35 10.59
N ALA A 88 -10.48 8.30 11.37
CA ALA A 88 -9.61 8.34 12.55
C ALA A 88 -8.12 8.49 12.19
N ALA A 89 -7.73 8.17 10.96
CA ALA A 89 -6.38 8.44 10.47
C ALA A 89 -6.17 9.94 10.14
N GLY A 90 -7.22 10.74 10.01
CA GLY A 90 -7.15 12.20 9.87
C GLY A 90 -6.11 12.69 8.85
N SER A 91 -5.20 13.55 9.32
CA SER A 91 -4.10 14.13 8.53
C SER A 91 -2.86 13.23 8.42
N ALA A 92 -2.93 11.98 8.90
CA ALA A 92 -1.81 11.04 8.80
C ALA A 92 -1.45 10.77 7.33
N LEU A 93 -0.16 10.55 7.11
CA LEU A 93 0.35 9.93 5.89
C LEU A 93 -0.21 8.51 5.83
N PHE A 94 -0.74 8.15 4.66
CA PHE A 94 -1.42 6.88 4.45
C PHE A 94 -0.90 6.26 3.17
N ALA A 95 -0.37 5.04 3.27
CA ALA A 95 0.06 4.25 2.14
C ALA A 95 -0.50 2.84 2.27
N ALA A 96 -0.96 2.26 1.17
CA ALA A 96 -1.43 0.89 1.12
C ALA A 96 -0.82 0.16 -0.07
N ASN A 97 -0.51 -1.12 0.13
CA ASN A 97 -0.09 -2.04 -0.92
C ASN A 97 -1.15 -3.15 -1.09
N PRO A 98 -2.18 -2.93 -1.92
CA PRO A 98 -3.21 -3.92 -2.20
C PRO A 98 -2.77 -5.01 -3.20
N ASN A 99 -1.60 -4.87 -3.83
CA ASN A 99 -1.24 -5.69 -5.00
C ASN A 99 -0.68 -7.08 -4.65
N ALA A 100 -0.56 -7.42 -3.36
CA ALA A 100 -0.10 -8.73 -2.93
C ALA A 100 -1.28 -9.71 -2.79
N THR A 101 -1.25 -10.82 -3.53
CA THR A 101 -2.31 -11.83 -3.45
C THR A 101 -2.42 -12.41 -2.04
N GLY A 102 -3.63 -12.36 -1.46
CA GLY A 102 -3.93 -12.90 -0.13
C GLY A 102 -3.53 -12.00 1.05
N SER A 103 -2.94 -10.82 0.79
CA SER A 103 -2.57 -9.87 1.84
C SER A 103 -2.66 -8.40 1.40
N VAL A 104 -3.19 -7.54 2.26
CA VAL A 104 -3.15 -6.08 2.09
C VAL A 104 -2.30 -5.50 3.23
N ARG A 105 -1.27 -4.72 2.91
CA ARG A 105 -0.46 -4.01 3.91
C ARG A 105 -0.77 -2.52 3.88
N ILE A 106 -0.99 -1.91 5.05
CA ILE A 106 -1.36 -0.51 5.23
C ILE A 106 -0.40 0.11 6.23
N ALA A 107 0.23 1.22 5.86
CA ALA A 107 1.05 2.03 6.75
C ALA A 107 0.39 3.39 6.97
N ILE A 108 0.22 3.75 8.24
CA ILE A 108 -0.32 5.04 8.67
C ILE A 108 0.73 5.68 9.58
N ILE A 109 1.20 6.87 9.24
CA ILE A 109 2.20 7.59 10.02
C ILE A 109 1.68 9.00 10.28
N ASN A 110 1.64 9.39 11.54
CA ASN A 110 1.27 10.73 11.96
C ASN A 110 2.35 11.31 12.87
N ALA A 111 2.69 12.59 12.66
CA ALA A 111 3.67 13.24 13.54
C ALA A 111 3.03 13.71 14.85
N THR A 112 1.73 13.99 14.82
CA THR A 112 0.94 14.16 16.03
C THR A 112 0.27 12.82 16.33
N PRO A 113 0.44 12.24 17.54
CA PRO A 113 -0.26 11.02 17.88
C PRO A 113 -1.76 11.11 17.59
N LEU A 114 -2.29 10.02 17.06
CA LEU A 114 -3.73 9.81 16.94
C LEU A 114 -4.37 9.88 18.33
N GLN A 115 -5.66 10.20 18.35
CA GLN A 115 -6.46 10.34 19.55
C GLN A 115 -7.86 9.79 19.30
N GLY A 116 -8.50 9.29 20.36
CA GLY A 116 -9.84 8.74 20.31
C GLY A 116 -9.94 7.39 19.60
N SER A 117 -11.11 7.11 19.01
CA SER A 117 -11.41 5.82 18.37
C SER A 117 -12.14 6.04 17.05
N GLY A 118 -12.03 5.07 16.12
CA GLY A 118 -12.82 5.06 14.89
C GLY A 118 -12.16 4.35 13.71
N PRO A 119 -12.73 4.51 12.49
CA PRO A 119 -12.21 3.90 11.28
C PRO A 119 -10.81 4.39 10.92
N VAL A 120 -9.81 3.51 10.87
CA VAL A 120 -8.44 3.83 10.42
C VAL A 120 -8.23 3.54 8.93
N ALA A 121 -8.92 2.52 8.41
CA ALA A 121 -8.89 2.16 7.00
C ALA A 121 -10.18 1.46 6.59
N ILE A 122 -10.50 1.51 5.30
CA ILE A 122 -11.64 0.81 4.69
C ILE A 122 -11.08 -0.02 3.54
N VAL A 123 -11.44 -1.30 3.48
CA VAL A 123 -10.99 -2.23 2.44
C VAL A 123 -12.20 -2.83 1.74
N THR A 124 -12.25 -2.68 0.42
CA THR A 124 -13.29 -3.24 -0.43
C THR A 124 -12.69 -4.27 -1.36
N PHE A 125 -13.36 -5.41 -1.52
CA PHE A 125 -12.94 -6.49 -2.42
C PHE A 125 -13.99 -6.72 -3.51
N THR A 126 -13.56 -7.31 -4.62
CA THR A 126 -14.44 -7.95 -5.58
C THR A 126 -14.60 -9.42 -5.20
N GLY A 127 -15.83 -9.92 -5.11
CA GLY A 127 -16.08 -11.34 -4.83
C GLY A 127 -15.82 -12.21 -6.06
N LYS A 128 -15.17 -13.36 -5.86
CA LYS A 128 -14.91 -14.39 -6.88
C LYS A 128 -15.84 -15.60 -6.78
N GLY A 129 -16.53 -15.78 -5.64
CA GLY A 129 -17.45 -16.90 -5.38
C GLY A 129 -18.57 -16.55 -4.39
N SER A 130 -19.38 -17.54 -4.05
CA SER A 130 -20.45 -17.43 -3.04
C SER A 130 -19.86 -17.59 -1.63
N GLY A 131 -19.33 -16.50 -1.07
CA GLY A 131 -18.81 -16.48 0.29
C GLY A 131 -18.15 -15.16 0.63
N THR A 132 -18.10 -14.82 1.93
CA THR A 132 -17.48 -13.58 2.44
C THR A 132 -15.96 -13.72 2.64
N GLY A 133 -15.42 -14.94 2.55
CA GLY A 133 -14.02 -15.25 2.83
C GLY A 133 -13.65 -15.09 4.31
N ASN A 134 -12.52 -15.67 4.72
CA ASN A 134 -11.94 -15.40 6.04
C ASN A 134 -11.00 -14.20 5.93
N LEU A 135 -11.09 -13.26 6.90
CA LEU A 135 -10.17 -12.13 6.98
C LEU A 135 -9.47 -12.10 8.34
N GLY A 136 -8.15 -12.11 8.31
CA GLY A 136 -7.29 -11.94 9.49
C GLY A 136 -6.70 -10.54 9.53
N ILE A 137 -6.38 -10.06 10.72
CA ILE A 137 -5.67 -8.80 10.93
C ILE A 137 -4.50 -9.01 11.88
N THR A 138 -3.35 -8.44 11.55
CA THR A 138 -2.21 -8.28 12.45
C THR A 138 -1.71 -6.85 12.33
N ALA A 139 -1.05 -6.34 13.36
CA ALA A 139 -0.54 -4.98 13.34
C ALA A 139 0.67 -4.78 14.24
N SER A 140 1.44 -3.75 13.95
CA SER A 140 2.42 -3.15 14.84
C SER A 140 2.05 -1.69 15.07
N VAL A 141 2.15 -1.25 16.32
CA VAL A 141 1.77 0.10 16.74
C VAL A 141 2.95 0.72 17.47
N VAL A 142 3.27 1.97 17.15
CA VAL A 142 4.35 2.71 17.82
C VAL A 142 3.85 4.07 18.30
N ASP A 143 4.37 4.51 19.44
CA ASP A 143 4.11 5.83 20.00
C ASP A 143 4.99 6.92 19.34
N LYS A 144 4.79 8.18 19.75
CA LYS A 144 5.60 9.33 19.26
C LYS A 144 7.10 9.23 19.53
N ASP A 145 7.50 8.44 20.52
CA ASP A 145 8.89 8.24 20.91
C ASP A 145 9.48 7.00 20.20
N GLY A 146 8.71 6.36 19.31
CA GLY A 146 9.11 5.16 18.58
C GLY A 146 9.04 3.88 19.40
N ARG A 147 8.42 3.90 20.59
CA ARG A 147 8.25 2.69 21.42
C ARG A 147 7.08 1.88 20.92
N GLN A 148 7.25 0.56 20.90
CA GLN A 148 6.20 -0.36 20.52
C GLN A 148 5.08 -0.37 21.58
N MET A 149 3.84 -0.23 21.14
CA MET A 149 2.64 -0.31 21.98
C MET A 149 2.02 -1.70 21.87
N SER A 150 1.39 -2.16 22.96
CA SER A 150 0.62 -3.41 22.94
C SER A 150 -0.61 -3.25 22.04
N VAL A 151 -0.84 -4.25 21.18
CA VAL A 151 -1.95 -4.26 20.23
C VAL A 151 -2.74 -5.56 20.35
N ILE A 152 -4.07 -5.44 20.31
CA ILE A 152 -4.99 -6.57 20.33
C ILE A 152 -5.71 -6.60 18.97
N PRO A 153 -5.24 -7.43 18.02
CA PRO A 153 -5.92 -7.61 16.75
C PRO A 153 -7.19 -8.47 16.93
N VAL A 154 -8.30 -8.01 16.36
CA VAL A 154 -9.57 -8.73 16.31
C VAL A 154 -9.95 -8.96 14.85
N GLY A 155 -9.69 -10.18 14.37
CA GLY A 155 -10.02 -10.59 13.00
C GLY A 155 -11.52 -10.71 12.76
N TYR A 156 -11.90 -10.87 11.48
CA TYR A 156 -13.27 -11.14 11.09
C TYR A 156 -13.43 -12.62 10.73
N THR A 157 -14.14 -13.34 11.58
CA THR A 157 -14.64 -14.69 11.27
C THR A 157 -16.08 -14.54 10.81
N GLY A 158 -16.29 -14.45 9.50
CA GLY A 158 -17.64 -14.48 8.95
C GLY A 158 -18.28 -15.84 9.24
N ALA A 159 -19.45 -15.85 9.88
CA ALA A 159 -20.35 -16.98 9.71
C ALA A 159 -20.63 -17.10 8.21
N ALA A 160 -20.55 -18.30 7.64
CA ALA A 160 -20.89 -18.52 6.25
C ALA A 160 -22.26 -17.90 6.00
N VAL A 161 -22.32 -16.82 5.22
CA VAL A 161 -23.59 -16.30 4.75
C VAL A 161 -24.08 -17.36 3.79
N THR A 162 -24.97 -18.23 4.25
CA THR A 162 -25.71 -19.14 3.40
C THR A 162 -26.59 -18.25 2.51
N THR A 163 -26.03 -17.79 1.40
CA THR A 163 -26.83 -17.29 0.30
C THR A 163 -27.63 -18.49 -0.17
N THR A 164 -28.86 -18.62 0.33
CA THR A 164 -29.87 -19.43 -0.35
C THR A 164 -29.99 -18.81 -1.73
N LEU A 165 -29.30 -19.42 -2.70
CA LEU A 165 -29.55 -19.20 -4.11
C LEU A 165 -31.07 -19.35 -4.28
N PRO A 166 -31.81 -18.35 -4.80
CA PRO A 166 -33.18 -18.61 -5.18
C PRO A 166 -33.14 -19.81 -6.11
N ALA A 167 -33.84 -20.88 -5.73
CA ALA A 167 -33.94 -22.09 -6.52
C ALA A 167 -34.26 -21.69 -7.96
N ALA A 168 -33.51 -22.27 -8.91
CA ALA A 168 -33.82 -22.15 -10.32
C ALA A 168 -35.29 -22.51 -10.50
N GLY A 169 -36.12 -21.47 -10.72
CA GLY A 169 -37.54 -21.62 -10.91
C GLY A 169 -37.77 -22.45 -12.17
N ASP A 170 -38.53 -23.51 -11.99
CA ASP A 170 -39.03 -24.38 -13.05
C ASP A 170 -39.58 -23.57 -14.22
N THR A 171 -39.21 -24.02 -15.42
CA THR A 171 -39.82 -23.59 -16.67
C THR A 171 -41.25 -24.09 -16.70
N ALA A 172 -42.20 -23.26 -16.26
CA ALA A 172 -43.63 -23.51 -16.44
C ALA A 172 -44.14 -22.75 -17.67
N SER A 173 -44.66 -23.56 -18.60
CA SER A 173 -45.39 -23.23 -19.80
C SER A 173 -46.57 -22.29 -19.56
N GLY A 174 -46.61 -21.21 -20.35
CA GLY A 174 -47.79 -20.66 -21.04
C GLY A 174 -49.11 -20.44 -20.30
N GLU A 175 -49.48 -19.17 -20.13
CA GLU A 175 -50.87 -18.73 -20.31
C GLU A 175 -50.91 -17.25 -20.70
N THR A 176 -51.29 -16.98 -21.95
CA THR A 176 -51.49 -15.63 -22.48
C THR A 176 -52.94 -15.25 -22.23
N THR A 177 -53.21 -14.42 -21.23
CA THR A 177 -54.56 -13.89 -20.99
C THR A 177 -54.79 -12.64 -21.84
N THR A 178 -55.70 -12.79 -22.80
CA THR A 178 -56.22 -11.77 -23.70
C THR A 178 -57.03 -10.71 -22.94
N GLY A 179 -56.50 -9.49 -22.82
CA GLY A 179 -57.26 -8.29 -22.44
C GLY A 179 -57.67 -7.50 -23.68
N LYS A 180 -58.96 -7.54 -24.00
CA LYS A 180 -59.60 -6.86 -25.13
C LYS A 180 -60.22 -5.56 -24.62
N THR A 181 -59.86 -4.40 -25.16
CA THR A 181 -60.81 -3.27 -25.30
C THR A 181 -60.36 -2.30 -26.39
N SER A 182 -61.33 -2.02 -27.26
CA SER A 182 -61.51 -1.02 -28.33
C SER A 182 -60.85 0.36 -28.08
N GLU A 183 -60.62 1.26 -29.02
CA GLU A 183 -61.22 1.57 -30.33
C GLU A 183 -60.34 2.69 -30.97
N GLY A 184 -60.23 2.77 -32.30
CA GLY A 184 -59.65 3.96 -32.97
C GLY A 184 -58.93 3.73 -34.31
N THR A 185 -59.72 3.53 -35.37
CA THR A 185 -59.59 3.95 -36.79
C THR A 185 -58.27 4.67 -37.20
N THR A 186 -57.54 4.34 -38.29
CA THR A 186 -57.89 4.56 -39.71
C THR A 186 -56.80 3.98 -40.66
N ALA A 187 -57.23 3.46 -41.82
CA ALA A 187 -56.60 3.42 -43.17
C ALA A 187 -55.27 2.66 -43.48
N ASP A 188 -55.45 1.60 -44.27
CA ASP A 188 -55.00 1.41 -45.68
C ASP A 188 -53.56 0.94 -46.04
N GLY A 189 -53.49 0.02 -47.02
CA GLY A 189 -52.28 -0.49 -47.72
C GLY A 189 -51.80 -1.90 -47.31
N THR A 190 -52.30 -3.01 -47.86
CA THR A 190 -51.99 -3.66 -49.16
C THR A 190 -50.61 -4.34 -49.29
N SER A 191 -50.67 -5.64 -49.64
CA SER A 191 -49.60 -6.57 -50.13
C SER A 191 -48.58 -7.04 -49.08
N GLY A 192 -48.23 -8.32 -48.92
CA GLY A 192 -48.36 -9.50 -49.78
C GLY A 192 -46.98 -10.18 -49.82
N GLY A 193 -46.84 -11.40 -49.28
CA GLY A 193 -45.55 -12.09 -49.32
C GLY A 193 -45.43 -13.30 -48.40
N SER A 194 -46.05 -14.39 -48.81
CA SER A 194 -45.86 -15.75 -48.28
C SER A 194 -44.46 -16.26 -48.60
N THR A 195 -43.77 -16.89 -47.65
CA THR A 195 -42.82 -17.97 -47.98
C THR A 195 -42.60 -18.94 -46.82
N THR A 196 -43.08 -20.16 -47.08
CA THR A 196 -42.89 -21.40 -46.33
C THR A 196 -41.43 -21.86 -46.42
N GLY A 197 -40.86 -22.29 -45.30
CA GLY A 197 -39.53 -22.92 -45.25
C GLY A 197 -39.42 -23.87 -44.07
N SER A 198 -39.92 -25.09 -44.25
CA SER A 198 -39.72 -26.23 -43.36
C SER A 198 -38.29 -26.75 -43.48
N THR A 199 -37.58 -26.95 -42.36
CA THR A 199 -36.39 -27.81 -42.35
C THR A 199 -36.28 -28.53 -41.00
N THR A 200 -36.58 -29.81 -41.06
CA THR A 200 -36.29 -30.86 -40.09
C THR A 200 -34.79 -31.10 -40.02
N THR A 201 -34.18 -31.10 -38.82
CA THR A 201 -32.90 -31.80 -38.64
C THR A 201 -32.77 -32.39 -37.23
N THR A 202 -32.15 -33.57 -37.24
CA THR A 202 -32.23 -34.66 -36.28
C THR A 202 -31.18 -34.55 -35.18
N THR A 203 -31.54 -35.12 -34.03
CA THR A 203 -30.80 -35.38 -32.80
C THR A 203 -29.44 -36.07 -32.98
N THR A 204 -28.42 -35.69 -32.20
CA THR A 204 -27.42 -36.64 -31.66
C THR A 204 -26.92 -36.13 -30.30
N GLY A 205 -27.17 -36.94 -29.26
CA GLY A 205 -26.77 -36.67 -27.88
C GLY A 205 -25.30 -36.97 -27.63
N SER A 206 -24.71 -36.24 -26.68
CA SER A 206 -23.40 -36.55 -26.11
C SER A 206 -23.51 -36.59 -24.60
N THR A 207 -23.34 -37.80 -24.07
CA THR A 207 -23.29 -38.17 -22.67
C THR A 207 -21.95 -37.71 -22.09
N VAL A 208 -21.97 -36.84 -21.07
CA VAL A 208 -20.77 -36.50 -20.29
C VAL A 208 -20.94 -37.10 -18.90
N THR A 209 -20.10 -38.07 -18.57
CA THR A 209 -19.92 -38.60 -17.22
C THR A 209 -19.07 -37.64 -16.38
N PRO A 210 -19.41 -37.38 -15.10
CA PRO A 210 -18.56 -36.58 -14.24
C PRO A 210 -17.37 -37.41 -13.72
N VAL A 211 -16.17 -36.87 -13.92
CA VAL A 211 -14.92 -37.38 -13.35
C VAL A 211 -14.88 -37.09 -11.85
N THR A 212 -14.81 -38.14 -11.04
CA THR A 212 -14.50 -38.08 -9.61
C THR A 212 -13.00 -37.78 -9.42
N VAL A 213 -12.67 -36.61 -8.88
CA VAL A 213 -11.29 -36.28 -8.45
C VAL A 213 -11.21 -36.46 -6.94
N GLY A 214 -10.35 -37.37 -6.53
CA GLY A 214 -10.14 -37.80 -5.16
C GLY A 214 -9.53 -36.72 -4.27
N THR A 215 -9.89 -36.81 -2.99
CA THR A 215 -9.35 -36.05 -1.86
C THR A 215 -7.87 -36.40 -1.64
N GLY A 216 -6.97 -35.61 -2.23
CA GLY A 216 -5.55 -35.62 -1.93
C GLY A 216 -5.22 -34.55 -0.89
N GLN A 217 -4.90 -34.98 0.33
CA GLN A 217 -4.42 -34.15 1.43
C GLN A 217 -2.97 -33.70 1.13
N PRO A 218 -2.63 -32.39 1.09
CA PRO A 218 -1.27 -31.97 0.85
C PRO A 218 -0.43 -32.14 2.12
N THR A 219 0.51 -33.08 2.08
CA THR A 219 1.60 -33.22 3.05
C THR A 219 2.73 -32.27 2.64
N TRP A 220 3.17 -31.44 3.59
CA TRP A 220 4.32 -30.54 3.40
C TRP A 220 5.62 -31.34 3.58
N PRO A 221 6.59 -31.25 2.66
CA PRO A 221 7.91 -31.83 2.91
C PRO A 221 8.68 -30.98 3.93
N VAL A 222 8.88 -31.55 5.11
CA VAL A 222 9.91 -31.14 6.07
C VAL A 222 11.25 -31.69 5.57
N GLY A 223 12.23 -30.81 5.34
CA GLY A 223 13.62 -31.24 5.12
C GLY A 223 14.35 -30.44 4.05
N MET A 224 14.91 -29.29 4.43
CA MET A 224 16.10 -28.76 3.76
C MET A 224 17.16 -28.49 4.83
N THR A 225 18.08 -29.43 4.95
CA THR A 225 19.37 -29.30 5.61
C THR A 225 20.26 -28.35 4.82
N ILE A 226 20.75 -27.31 5.49
CA ILE A 226 21.76 -26.39 4.96
C ILE A 226 23.09 -27.16 4.95
N SER A 227 23.55 -27.51 3.75
CA SER A 227 24.93 -27.98 3.54
C SER A 227 25.85 -26.78 3.47
N THR A 228 26.82 -26.75 4.38
CA THR A 228 27.92 -25.78 4.42
C THR A 228 29.14 -26.41 3.76
N ASP A 229 29.42 -26.03 2.52
CA ASP A 229 30.72 -26.33 1.90
C ASP A 229 31.72 -25.23 2.26
N THR A 230 32.69 -25.63 3.07
CA THR A 230 33.89 -24.87 3.41
C THR A 230 35.06 -25.45 2.62
N ASN A 231 35.82 -24.57 1.96
CA ASN A 231 37.10 -24.91 1.34
C ASN A 231 38.23 -24.50 2.31
N PRO A 232 39.28 -25.33 2.55
CA PRO A 232 40.24 -25.09 3.60
C PRO A 232 41.48 -24.33 3.09
N THR A 233 42.04 -23.47 3.92
CA THR A 233 43.47 -23.15 3.88
C THR A 233 43.96 -22.99 5.31
N ALA A 234 44.93 -23.83 5.65
CA ALA A 234 45.51 -24.05 6.96
C ALA A 234 46.58 -23.00 7.31
N THR A 235 46.62 -22.54 8.57
CA THR A 235 47.81 -22.44 9.46
C THR A 235 47.38 -22.00 10.88
N PRO A 236 48.19 -22.16 11.95
CA PRO A 236 47.78 -22.96 13.09
C PRO A 236 47.65 -22.20 14.43
N ALA A 237 46.88 -22.84 15.32
CA ALA A 237 46.99 -22.95 16.77
C ALA A 237 47.55 -21.75 17.57
N LYS A 238 46.66 -21.12 18.34
CA LYS A 238 47.00 -20.64 19.69
C LYS A 238 45.88 -20.92 20.68
N GLU A 239 46.16 -21.91 21.51
CA GLU A 239 45.61 -22.27 22.80
C GLU A 239 45.06 -21.08 23.61
N ARG A 240 43.77 -21.10 23.97
CA ARG A 240 43.31 -20.49 25.22
C ARG A 240 42.06 -21.17 25.77
N LYS A 241 42.28 -21.70 26.96
CA LYS A 241 41.42 -22.35 27.95
C LYS A 241 40.41 -21.35 28.56
N GLU A 242 39.29 -21.93 29.01
CA GLU A 242 38.39 -21.53 30.12
C GLU A 242 36.93 -21.20 29.75
N GLU A 243 36.07 -22.16 30.13
CA GLU A 243 34.62 -22.06 30.28
C GLU A 243 34.26 -21.18 31.50
N PRO A 244 33.14 -20.44 31.43
CA PRO A 244 32.36 -20.12 32.62
C PRO A 244 31.02 -20.88 32.63
N VAL A 245 30.79 -21.51 33.77
CA VAL A 245 29.61 -22.26 34.20
C VAL A 245 28.37 -21.34 34.25
N MET A 246 27.25 -21.77 33.66
CA MET A 246 25.94 -21.14 33.85
C MET A 246 25.33 -21.54 35.21
N PRO A 247 24.78 -20.61 36.00
CA PRO A 247 24.02 -20.96 37.20
C PRO A 247 22.59 -21.38 36.87
N THR A 248 22.20 -22.46 37.53
CA THR A 248 20.88 -23.09 37.68
C THR A 248 19.77 -22.09 38.02
N ALA A 249 18.67 -22.13 37.26
CA ALA A 249 17.44 -21.42 37.58
C ALA A 249 16.64 -22.17 38.65
N GLU A 250 16.29 -21.46 39.72
CA GLU A 250 15.46 -21.89 40.83
C GLU A 250 13.96 -21.66 40.50
N PRO A 251 13.05 -22.58 40.83
CA PRO A 251 11.62 -22.43 40.55
C PRO A 251 10.93 -21.55 41.60
N SER A 252 10.26 -20.48 41.14
CA SER A 252 9.42 -19.62 41.99
C SER A 252 8.02 -20.23 42.19
N PRO A 253 7.50 -20.31 43.44
CA PRO A 253 6.18 -20.86 43.72
C PRO A 253 5.06 -19.80 43.65
N GLU A 254 3.97 -20.22 43.00
CA GLU A 254 2.59 -20.27 43.50
C GLU A 254 2.01 -19.11 44.36
N ARG A 255 1.07 -18.38 43.73
CA ARG A 255 -0.30 -18.02 44.18
C ARG A 255 -0.51 -17.14 45.44
N ALA A 256 -1.16 -15.99 45.22
CA ALA A 256 -2.07 -15.36 46.19
C ALA A 256 -3.28 -14.70 45.50
N ALA A 257 -4.40 -14.71 46.23
CA ALA A 257 -5.79 -14.49 45.84
C ALA A 257 -6.19 -13.01 45.54
N PRO A 258 -7.39 -12.74 44.99
CA PRO A 258 -7.86 -11.39 44.66
C PRO A 258 -8.44 -10.66 45.88
N SER A 259 -8.16 -9.36 46.01
CA SER A 259 -8.79 -8.48 47.00
C SER A 259 -9.82 -7.55 46.33
N PRO A 260 -11.07 -7.48 46.84
CA PRO A 260 -12.10 -6.55 46.37
C PRO A 260 -12.01 -5.23 47.15
N GLY A 261 -12.01 -4.11 46.45
CA GLY A 261 -12.05 -2.79 47.09
C GLY A 261 -11.99 -1.66 46.07
N ALA A 262 -13.14 -1.27 45.54
CA ALA A 262 -13.29 -0.07 44.72
C ALA A 262 -13.48 1.15 45.62
N PRO A 263 -12.67 2.22 45.49
CA PRO A 263 -13.03 3.54 46.00
C PRO A 263 -13.57 4.43 44.88
N SER A 264 -14.69 5.04 45.22
CA SER A 264 -15.29 6.29 44.76
C SER A 264 -14.53 7.12 43.71
N ARG A 265 -15.21 7.41 42.59
CA ARG A 265 -14.81 8.36 41.54
C ARG A 265 -14.87 9.79 42.06
N GLU A 266 -13.73 10.47 42.12
CA GLU A 266 -13.68 11.94 42.17
C GLU A 266 -13.93 12.55 40.77
N PRO A 267 -14.40 13.81 40.70
CA PRO A 267 -14.76 14.46 39.44
C PRO A 267 -13.52 14.81 38.62
N VAL A 268 -13.45 14.27 37.41
CA VAL A 268 -12.35 14.51 36.45
C VAL A 268 -12.35 15.98 36.05
N THR A 269 -11.29 16.69 36.44
CA THR A 269 -11.01 18.06 36.04
C THR A 269 -10.78 18.12 34.53
N ALA A 270 -11.40 19.09 33.86
CA ALA A 270 -11.44 19.24 32.41
C ALA A 270 -10.03 19.14 31.77
N SER A 271 -9.90 18.25 30.78
CA SER A 271 -8.67 18.04 30.02
C SER A 271 -8.20 19.33 29.35
N PRO A 272 -6.88 19.63 29.34
CA PRO A 272 -6.31 20.77 28.66
C PRO A 272 -6.69 20.77 27.18
N GLN A 273 -7.29 21.87 26.73
CA GLN A 273 -7.67 22.10 25.35
C GLN A 273 -6.40 22.07 24.47
N VAL A 274 -6.27 21.02 23.66
CA VAL A 274 -5.15 20.79 22.74
C VAL A 274 -5.05 21.96 21.79
N ALA A 275 -3.93 22.69 21.84
CA ALA A 275 -3.65 23.78 20.90
C ALA A 275 -3.73 23.24 19.45
N PRO A 276 -4.37 23.98 18.53
CA PRO A 276 -4.53 23.55 17.15
C PRO A 276 -3.16 23.29 16.51
N SER A 277 -2.98 22.06 16.00
CA SER A 277 -1.77 21.67 15.28
C SER A 277 -1.63 22.53 14.02
N PRO A 278 -0.44 23.06 13.70
CA PRO A 278 -0.24 23.93 12.54
C PRO A 278 -0.70 23.23 11.27
N GLU A 279 -1.56 23.91 10.52
CA GLU A 279 -2.13 23.43 9.27
C GLU A 279 -1.02 23.15 8.25
N ARG A 280 -0.94 21.91 7.75
CA ARG A 280 0.11 21.51 6.81
C ARG A 280 -0.32 21.78 5.39
N THR A 281 0.57 22.43 4.63
CA THR A 281 0.38 22.65 3.19
C THR A 281 0.89 21.46 2.39
N MET A 282 0.05 20.92 1.51
CA MET A 282 0.42 19.86 0.57
C MET A 282 0.58 20.44 -0.84
N SER A 283 1.72 20.18 -1.48
CA SER A 283 1.98 20.57 -2.87
C SER A 283 2.09 19.32 -3.75
N VAL A 284 1.19 19.15 -4.72
CA VAL A 284 1.20 18.01 -5.65
C VAL A 284 1.58 18.51 -7.04
N ALA A 285 2.74 18.10 -7.54
CA ALA A 285 3.13 18.43 -8.92
C ALA A 285 2.37 17.53 -9.91
N LYS A 286 1.88 18.10 -11.01
CA LYS A 286 1.11 17.36 -12.03
C LYS A 286 2.01 16.37 -12.76
N SER A 287 1.67 15.08 -12.73
CA SER A 287 2.42 14.05 -13.45
C SER A 287 2.25 14.17 -14.97
N VAL A 288 3.24 13.73 -15.74
CA VAL A 288 3.14 13.70 -17.22
C VAL A 288 1.95 12.83 -17.67
N LEU A 289 1.71 11.70 -17.00
CA LEU A 289 0.53 10.87 -17.28
C LEU A 289 -0.79 11.64 -17.07
N ALA A 290 -0.89 12.44 -16.02
CA ALA A 290 -2.05 13.31 -15.81
C ALA A 290 -2.15 14.39 -16.91
N LYS A 291 -1.02 14.90 -17.43
CA LYS A 291 -1.03 15.80 -18.59
C LYS A 291 -1.62 15.11 -19.83
N PHE A 292 -1.25 13.85 -20.10
CA PHE A 292 -1.83 13.07 -21.21
C PHE A 292 -3.33 12.86 -21.06
N ARG A 293 -3.80 12.49 -19.87
CA ARG A 293 -5.22 12.32 -19.57
C ARG A 293 -6.02 13.59 -19.81
N ASP A 294 -5.47 14.71 -19.35
CA ASP A 294 -6.17 16.00 -19.37
C ASP A 294 -5.96 16.76 -20.69
N TYR A 295 -5.12 16.28 -21.60
CA TYR A 295 -4.80 16.94 -22.87
C TYR A 295 -5.99 16.93 -23.84
N LYS A 296 -6.42 18.11 -24.26
CA LYS A 296 -7.55 18.34 -25.18
C LYS A 296 -7.15 18.92 -26.55
N GLY A 297 -5.86 19.19 -26.75
CA GLY A 297 -5.36 19.73 -28.02
C GLY A 297 -5.25 18.66 -29.10
N GLU A 298 -4.80 19.06 -30.29
CA GLU A 298 -4.52 18.14 -31.39
C GLU A 298 -3.42 17.14 -30.98
N ARG A 299 -3.66 15.85 -31.21
CA ARG A 299 -2.71 14.78 -30.87
C ARG A 299 -1.72 14.60 -32.02
N THR A 300 -0.71 15.45 -32.06
CA THR A 300 0.45 15.32 -32.95
C THR A 300 1.66 14.77 -32.19
N PRO A 301 2.64 14.14 -32.87
CA PRO A 301 3.88 13.70 -32.24
C PRO A 301 4.55 14.79 -31.41
N GLN A 302 4.72 15.98 -31.99
CA GLN A 302 5.33 17.12 -31.34
C GLN A 302 4.56 17.56 -30.09
N ALA A 303 3.22 17.60 -30.14
CA ALA A 303 2.43 17.99 -28.99
C ALA A 303 2.56 17.00 -27.83
N LEU A 304 2.48 15.70 -28.11
CA LEU A 304 2.59 14.65 -27.08
C LEU A 304 4.00 14.56 -26.49
N MET A 305 5.04 14.70 -27.33
CA MET A 305 6.43 14.82 -26.84
C MET A 305 6.59 16.06 -25.96
N GLY A 306 5.95 17.18 -26.33
CA GLY A 306 5.95 18.42 -25.56
C GLY A 306 5.43 18.25 -24.13
N LEU A 307 4.50 17.33 -23.88
CA LEU A 307 3.97 17.05 -22.54
C LEU A 307 5.02 16.47 -21.57
N PHE A 308 6.11 15.89 -22.09
CA PHE A 308 7.25 15.42 -21.29
C PHE A 308 8.24 16.54 -20.93
N THR A 309 8.07 17.74 -21.48
CA THR A 309 8.92 18.88 -21.15
C THR A 309 8.70 19.28 -19.69
N PRO A 310 9.76 19.35 -18.86
CA PRO A 310 9.66 19.82 -17.49
C PRO A 310 9.06 21.23 -17.43
N GLU A 311 8.25 21.50 -16.41
CA GLU A 311 7.72 22.84 -16.20
C GLU A 311 8.86 23.82 -15.87
N LYS A 312 8.78 25.02 -16.43
CA LYS A 312 9.76 26.08 -16.12
C LYS A 312 9.67 26.38 -14.62
N GLY A 313 10.80 26.32 -13.93
CA GLY A 313 10.87 26.54 -12.49
C GLY A 313 10.53 25.31 -11.63
N ALA A 314 10.44 24.11 -12.22
CA ALA A 314 10.33 22.88 -11.43
C ALA A 314 11.47 22.79 -10.40
N THR A 315 11.11 22.51 -9.14
CA THR A 315 12.05 22.35 -8.02
C THR A 315 12.74 20.99 -8.01
N TYR A 316 12.60 20.22 -9.10
CA TYR A 316 13.17 18.91 -9.25
C TYR A 316 13.60 18.65 -10.70
N ARG A 317 14.58 17.76 -10.87
CA ARG A 317 14.99 17.25 -12.19
C ARG A 317 15.17 15.74 -12.11
N GLN A 318 14.98 15.07 -13.24
CA GLN A 318 15.13 13.61 -13.36
C GLN A 318 16.17 13.26 -14.43
N GLN A 319 16.96 12.21 -14.17
CA GLN A 319 17.84 11.59 -15.16
C GLN A 319 17.71 10.05 -15.10
N PRO A 320 17.43 9.37 -16.22
CA PRO A 320 17.08 9.95 -17.53
C PRO A 320 15.75 10.75 -17.47
N PRO A 321 15.50 11.71 -18.41
CA PRO A 321 14.27 12.50 -18.41
C PRO A 321 12.98 11.66 -18.48
N VAL A 322 13.07 10.51 -19.16
CA VAL A 322 12.04 9.47 -19.19
C VAL A 322 12.74 8.14 -18.92
N ALA A 323 12.24 7.37 -17.95
CA ALA A 323 12.76 6.05 -17.63
C ALA A 323 11.77 4.96 -18.03
N LEU A 324 12.28 3.80 -18.44
CA LEU A 324 11.46 2.61 -18.59
C LEU A 324 11.38 1.89 -17.25
N SER A 325 10.17 1.52 -16.83
CA SER A 325 9.94 0.74 -15.61
C SER A 325 10.20 -0.74 -15.87
N ASP A 326 11.46 -1.08 -16.15
CA ASP A 326 11.91 -2.45 -16.40
C ASP A 326 12.21 -3.22 -15.09
N GLY A 327 12.15 -2.55 -13.93
CA GLY A 327 12.49 -3.08 -12.62
C GLY A 327 13.98 -3.12 -12.31
N ALA A 328 14.84 -2.67 -13.22
CA ALA A 328 16.30 -2.78 -13.12
C ALA A 328 17.00 -1.42 -13.23
N THR A 329 16.58 -0.57 -14.18
CA THR A 329 17.20 0.71 -14.50
C THR A 329 16.93 1.73 -13.38
N PRO A 330 17.97 2.24 -12.69
CA PRO A 330 17.79 3.27 -11.69
C PRO A 330 17.49 4.62 -12.33
N VAL A 331 16.72 5.43 -11.60
CA VAL A 331 16.36 6.81 -11.94
C VAL A 331 16.88 7.71 -10.84
N LYS A 332 17.60 8.75 -11.22
CA LYS A 332 18.06 9.78 -10.28
C LYS A 332 17.11 10.96 -10.33
N VAL A 333 16.60 11.35 -9.16
CA VAL A 333 15.74 12.51 -8.97
C VAL A 333 16.49 13.49 -8.07
N TRP A 334 16.82 14.67 -8.59
CA TRP A 334 17.39 15.75 -7.79
C TRP A 334 16.24 16.63 -7.31
N LEU A 335 16.22 16.90 -6.01
CA LEU A 335 15.23 17.70 -5.32
C LEU A 335 15.91 18.94 -4.75
N MET A 336 15.53 20.11 -5.24
CA MET A 336 16.06 21.39 -4.79
C MET A 336 15.34 21.79 -3.52
N VAL A 337 16.08 21.75 -2.41
CA VAL A 337 15.57 22.16 -1.10
C VAL A 337 15.95 23.62 -0.85
N PRO A 338 15.03 24.48 -0.40
CA PRO A 338 15.35 25.87 -0.06
C PRO A 338 16.49 25.94 0.97
N LYS A 339 17.44 26.85 0.77
CA LYS A 339 18.55 27.08 1.74
C LYS A 339 18.05 27.51 3.13
N THR A 340 16.81 28.00 3.20
CA THR A 340 16.14 28.42 4.44
C THR A 340 15.52 27.26 5.23
N ALA A 341 15.60 26.03 4.72
CA ALA A 341 15.08 24.87 5.43
C ALA A 341 15.82 24.65 6.75
N LYS A 342 15.06 24.42 7.83
CA LYS A 342 15.59 24.26 9.18
C LYS A 342 16.03 22.82 9.47
N SER A 343 15.48 21.87 8.71
CA SER A 343 15.64 20.44 8.94
C SER A 343 16.04 19.71 7.66
N ALA A 344 16.61 18.51 7.80
CA ALA A 344 16.75 17.61 6.66
C ALA A 344 15.37 17.07 6.23
N PRO A 345 15.09 16.93 4.93
CA PRO A 345 13.86 16.33 4.44
C PRO A 345 13.79 14.83 4.74
N ASN A 346 12.57 14.34 4.97
CA ASN A 346 12.26 12.91 4.98
C ASN A 346 11.68 12.51 3.63
N PHE A 347 12.01 11.30 3.17
CA PHE A 347 11.55 10.79 1.87
C PHE A 347 10.75 9.50 2.03
N ALA A 348 9.67 9.40 1.27
CA ALA A 348 8.91 8.17 1.06
C ALA A 348 8.75 7.94 -0.45
N LEU A 349 8.66 6.68 -0.86
CA LEU A 349 8.57 6.30 -2.27
C LEU A 349 7.33 5.44 -2.49
N LYS A 350 6.66 5.67 -3.63
CA LYS A 350 5.56 4.82 -4.12
C LYS A 350 5.95 4.23 -5.47
N ASP A 351 5.58 2.96 -5.68
CA ASP A 351 5.83 2.19 -6.91
C ASP A 351 7.30 2.22 -7.37
N SER A 352 8.22 2.33 -6.41
CA SER A 352 9.65 2.31 -6.65
C SER A 352 10.44 1.91 -5.39
N LYS A 353 11.66 1.42 -5.56
CA LYS A 353 12.57 1.00 -4.49
C LYS A 353 13.74 1.99 -4.37
N LEU A 354 14.01 2.48 -3.16
CA LEU A 354 15.18 3.33 -2.91
C LEU A 354 16.47 2.53 -3.17
N VAL A 355 17.38 3.11 -3.95
CA VAL A 355 18.73 2.60 -4.21
C VAL A 355 19.76 3.37 -3.40
N SER A 356 19.72 4.70 -3.48
CA SER A 356 20.60 5.56 -2.70
C SER A 356 19.94 6.90 -2.41
N LEU A 357 20.35 7.51 -1.29
CA LEU A 357 19.94 8.86 -0.90
C LEU A 357 21.19 9.62 -0.47
N ARG A 358 21.46 10.75 -1.12
CA ARG A 358 22.62 11.59 -0.78
C ARG A 358 22.36 13.05 -1.12
N ARG A 359 23.18 13.94 -0.57
CA ARG A 359 23.21 15.36 -0.92
C ARG A 359 24.35 15.62 -1.89
N ASP A 360 24.12 16.46 -2.90
CA ASP A 360 25.19 16.92 -3.80
C ASP A 360 25.90 18.17 -3.27
N SER A 361 26.93 18.61 -3.99
CA SER A 361 27.73 19.81 -3.65
C SER A 361 26.91 21.09 -3.66
N ASP A 362 25.85 21.14 -4.48
CA ASP A 362 24.97 22.30 -4.63
C ASP A 362 23.88 22.32 -3.55
N GLY A 363 23.87 21.28 -2.70
CA GLY A 363 22.95 21.12 -1.59
C GLY A 363 21.62 20.47 -1.96
N ALA A 364 21.44 20.02 -3.22
CA ALA A 364 20.27 19.29 -3.65
C ALA A 364 20.31 17.83 -3.18
N TRP A 365 19.14 17.26 -2.92
CA TRP A 365 19.01 15.85 -2.56
C TRP A 365 18.87 15.00 -3.81
N ILE A 366 19.74 14.00 -3.95
CA ILE A 366 19.69 13.00 -5.00
C ILE A 366 19.03 11.75 -4.42
N VAL A 367 17.80 11.49 -4.89
CA VAL A 367 17.06 10.25 -4.63
C VAL A 367 17.25 9.35 -5.84
N GLU A 368 18.03 8.28 -5.67
CA GLU A 368 18.18 7.25 -6.70
C GLU A 368 17.20 6.12 -6.40
N THR A 369 16.31 5.82 -7.34
CA THR A 369 15.22 4.86 -7.15
C THR A 369 15.07 3.93 -8.35
N LYS A 370 14.56 2.72 -8.12
CA LYS A 370 14.22 1.73 -9.16
C LYS A 370 12.70 1.58 -9.23
N PRO A 371 12.04 2.06 -10.30
CA PRO A 371 10.60 1.88 -10.48
C PRO A 371 10.20 0.40 -10.52
N VAL A 372 9.02 0.07 -9.99
CA VAL A 372 8.45 -1.28 -10.08
C VAL A 372 8.23 -1.66 -11.53
N LYS A 373 8.57 -2.90 -11.91
CA LYS A 373 8.44 -3.36 -13.29
C LYS A 373 7.00 -3.19 -13.80
N GLY A 374 6.83 -2.57 -14.96
CA GLY A 374 5.53 -2.41 -15.63
C GLY A 374 4.66 -1.29 -15.06
N THR A 375 5.16 -0.44 -14.16
CA THR A 375 4.40 0.71 -13.66
C THR A 375 4.44 1.90 -14.62
N SER A 376 3.34 2.64 -14.74
CA SER A 376 3.25 3.95 -15.39
C SER A 376 3.30 5.11 -14.40
N THR A 377 3.33 4.79 -13.10
CA THR A 377 3.34 5.77 -12.01
C THR A 377 4.43 5.41 -11.01
N ALA A 378 5.18 6.40 -10.57
CA ALA A 378 6.04 6.32 -9.40
C ALA A 378 6.14 7.72 -8.79
N THR A 379 6.24 7.80 -7.47
CA THR A 379 6.32 9.10 -6.77
C THR A 379 7.41 9.07 -5.71
N VAL A 380 8.02 10.24 -5.51
CA VAL A 380 8.87 10.55 -4.35
C VAL A 380 8.12 11.61 -3.54
N THR A 381 7.74 11.25 -2.33
CA THR A 381 7.14 12.17 -1.36
C THR A 381 8.24 12.72 -0.47
N MET A 382 8.33 14.04 -0.38
CA MET A 382 9.26 14.76 0.47
C MET A 382 8.50 15.48 1.59
N LEU A 383 8.88 15.25 2.84
CA LEU A 383 8.39 16.00 4.00
C LEU A 383 9.51 16.90 4.52
N LEU A 384 9.28 18.21 4.49
CA LEU A 384 10.26 19.22 4.89
C LEU A 384 9.57 20.34 5.66
N ASP A 385 10.00 20.57 6.91
CA ASP A 385 9.50 21.66 7.76
C ASP A 385 7.95 21.72 7.80
N GLY A 386 7.30 20.56 7.83
CA GLY A 386 5.83 20.43 7.87
C GLY A 386 5.12 20.50 6.51
N VAL A 387 5.84 20.80 5.43
CA VAL A 387 5.33 20.80 4.05
C VAL A 387 5.51 19.42 3.42
N ILE A 388 4.45 18.90 2.81
CA ILE A 388 4.48 17.64 2.06
C ILE A 388 4.48 17.97 0.57
N SER A 389 5.51 17.52 -0.15
CA SER A 389 5.61 17.65 -1.61
C SER A 389 5.59 16.28 -2.27
N GLU A 390 4.66 16.05 -3.19
CA GLU A 390 4.63 14.86 -4.02
C GLU A 390 5.26 15.16 -5.39
N ILE A 391 6.42 14.54 -5.65
CA ILE A 391 7.15 14.66 -6.90
C ILE A 391 6.91 13.42 -7.77
N PRO A 392 6.25 13.56 -8.93
CA PRO A 392 6.07 12.43 -9.85
C PRO A 392 7.39 12.08 -10.54
N VAL A 393 7.70 10.79 -10.60
CA VAL A 393 8.80 10.23 -11.40
C VAL A 393 8.24 9.84 -12.77
N VAL A 394 8.87 10.34 -13.84
CA VAL A 394 8.45 10.11 -15.22
C VAL A 394 8.94 8.74 -15.68
N VAL A 395 8.03 7.75 -15.59
CA VAL A 395 8.32 6.33 -15.86
C VAL A 395 7.26 5.71 -16.77
N SER A 396 7.64 4.82 -17.66
CA SER A 396 6.71 4.11 -18.55
C SER A 396 7.01 2.62 -18.62
N PRO A 397 6.00 1.74 -18.67
CA PRO A 397 6.17 0.33 -18.99
C PRO A 397 6.98 0.15 -20.27
N THR A 398 7.80 -0.89 -20.30
CA THR A 398 8.48 -1.29 -21.53
C THR A 398 7.43 -1.83 -22.50
N ALA A 399 7.34 -1.26 -23.70
CA ALA A 399 6.46 -1.73 -24.76
C ALA A 399 7.24 -1.88 -26.07
N ASP A 400 6.84 -2.86 -26.88
CA ASP A 400 7.29 -2.92 -28.27
C ASP A 400 6.52 -1.88 -29.08
N ILE A 401 7.23 -0.84 -29.52
CA ILE A 401 6.64 0.23 -30.34
C ILE A 401 6.98 0.09 -31.83
N THR A 402 7.59 -1.02 -32.23
CA THR A 402 7.76 -1.39 -33.65
C THR A 402 6.49 -1.99 -34.26
N VAL A 403 5.36 -1.93 -33.53
CA VAL A 403 4.05 -2.46 -33.95
C VAL A 403 3.53 -1.85 -35.24
N VAL A 404 3.93 -0.63 -35.59
CA VAL A 404 3.57 0.00 -36.87
C VAL A 404 4.32 -0.66 -38.03
N LYS A 405 5.60 -0.99 -37.83
CA LYS A 405 6.45 -1.66 -38.80
C LYS A 405 7.45 -2.58 -38.08
N PRO A 406 7.14 -3.87 -37.96
CA PRO A 406 7.93 -4.80 -37.15
C PRO A 406 9.41 -4.78 -37.51
N GLY A 407 10.27 -4.69 -36.49
CA GLY A 407 11.73 -4.69 -36.65
C GLY A 407 12.35 -3.38 -37.13
N VAL A 408 11.54 -2.35 -37.44
CA VAL A 408 12.03 -1.02 -37.78
C VAL A 408 11.81 -0.08 -36.59
N PRO A 409 12.87 0.58 -36.07
CA PRO A 409 12.70 1.59 -35.03
C PRO A 409 11.77 2.70 -35.53
N PRO A 410 10.77 3.13 -34.73
CA PRO A 410 9.81 4.12 -35.19
C PRO A 410 10.50 5.46 -35.47
N THR A 411 10.10 6.08 -36.58
CA THR A 411 10.37 7.48 -36.89
C THR A 411 9.13 8.33 -36.59
N GLU A 412 9.19 9.62 -36.83
CA GLU A 412 8.05 10.53 -36.68
C GLU A 412 6.90 10.20 -37.63
N VAL A 413 7.20 9.57 -38.78
CA VAL A 413 6.19 9.05 -39.72
C VAL A 413 5.42 7.90 -39.08
N GLU A 414 6.11 6.90 -38.52
CA GLU A 414 5.45 5.78 -37.82
C GLU A 414 4.72 6.26 -36.55
N PHE A 415 5.23 7.27 -35.84
CA PHE A 415 4.51 7.87 -34.72
C PHE A 415 3.20 8.54 -35.20
N SER A 416 3.26 9.31 -36.28
CA SER A 416 2.05 9.89 -36.88
C SER A 416 1.05 8.82 -37.31
N GLN A 417 1.53 7.69 -37.84
CA GLN A 417 0.69 6.55 -38.21
C GLN A 417 0.06 5.88 -36.98
N PHE A 418 0.81 5.66 -35.90
CA PHE A 418 0.30 5.14 -34.63
C PHE A 418 -0.84 6.00 -34.05
N LEU A 419 -0.76 7.33 -34.21
CA LEU A 419 -1.80 8.25 -33.72
C LEU A 419 -3.07 8.21 -34.58
N LYS A 420 -2.94 7.97 -35.89
CA LYS A 420 -4.06 7.87 -36.84
C LYS A 420 -4.76 6.51 -36.79
N GLU A 421 -4.00 5.43 -36.71
CA GLU A 421 -4.52 4.06 -36.78
C GLU A 421 -4.93 3.53 -35.39
N ARG A 422 -6.03 4.03 -34.83
CA ARG A 422 -6.53 3.59 -33.50
C ARG A 422 -7.31 2.27 -33.52
N GLY A 423 -7.74 1.80 -34.68
CA GLY A 423 -8.62 0.63 -34.81
C GLY A 423 -10.08 0.97 -34.51
N THR A 424 -10.81 0.00 -33.95
CA THR A 424 -12.21 0.17 -33.51
C THR A 424 -12.32 -0.14 -32.02
N ASP A 425 -13.41 0.29 -31.37
CA ASP A 425 -13.62 -0.02 -29.94
C ASP A 425 -13.64 -1.52 -29.63
N LYS A 426 -14.03 -2.36 -30.61
CA LYS A 426 -14.07 -3.83 -30.47
C LYS A 426 -12.74 -4.50 -30.83
N ALA A 427 -11.89 -3.81 -31.56
CA ALA A 427 -10.60 -4.29 -32.03
C ALA A 427 -9.63 -3.10 -32.05
N PRO A 428 -9.21 -2.61 -30.87
CA PRO A 428 -8.27 -1.51 -30.78
C PRO A 428 -6.95 -1.93 -31.43
N ARG A 429 -6.36 -1.03 -32.20
CA ARG A 429 -5.00 -1.21 -32.70
C ARG A 429 -4.04 -0.55 -31.72
N PHE A 430 -2.93 -1.24 -31.47
CA PHE A 430 -1.85 -0.77 -30.60
C PHE A 430 -2.27 -0.51 -29.14
N ASP A 431 -3.05 -1.43 -28.59
CA ASP A 431 -3.26 -1.54 -27.13
C ASP A 431 -1.95 -2.03 -26.49
N LEU A 432 -1.17 -1.08 -25.95
CA LEU A 432 0.17 -1.32 -25.42
C LEU A 432 0.15 -1.76 -23.96
N ASN A 433 -0.89 -1.40 -23.21
CA ASN A 433 -1.08 -1.82 -21.82
C ASN A 433 -1.92 -3.10 -21.69
N LYS A 434 -2.52 -3.60 -22.78
CA LYS A 434 -3.36 -4.80 -22.87
C LYS A 434 -4.64 -4.71 -22.07
N ASP A 435 -5.22 -3.52 -21.95
CA ASP A 435 -6.48 -3.31 -21.21
C ASP A 435 -7.74 -3.45 -22.07
N GLY A 436 -7.57 -3.77 -23.36
CA GLY A 436 -8.64 -3.93 -24.32
C GLY A 436 -9.15 -2.60 -24.89
N LYS A 437 -8.46 -1.49 -24.65
CA LYS A 437 -8.82 -0.16 -25.16
C LYS A 437 -7.61 0.49 -25.81
N ARG A 438 -7.88 1.54 -26.59
CA ARG A 438 -6.85 2.40 -27.16
C ARG A 438 -7.05 3.83 -26.67
N ASP A 439 -6.40 4.20 -25.57
CA ASP A 439 -6.67 5.45 -24.86
C ASP A 439 -5.44 6.35 -24.67
N TYR A 440 -5.48 7.26 -23.69
CA TYR A 440 -4.39 8.19 -23.40
C TYR A 440 -3.18 7.49 -22.75
N LEU A 441 -3.38 6.33 -22.13
CA LEU A 441 -2.33 5.55 -21.49
C LEU A 441 -1.44 4.90 -22.55
N ASP A 442 -2.01 4.38 -23.64
CA ASP A 442 -1.19 3.90 -24.77
C ASP A 442 -0.47 5.05 -25.49
N ASP A 443 -1.12 6.23 -25.61
CA ASP A 443 -0.48 7.43 -26.16
C ASP A 443 0.75 7.82 -25.30
N TYR A 444 0.61 7.76 -23.96
CA TYR A 444 1.70 7.97 -23.02
C TYR A 444 2.80 6.92 -23.16
N ILE A 445 2.46 5.63 -23.20
CA ILE A 445 3.41 4.52 -23.29
C ILE A 445 4.21 4.60 -24.58
N PHE A 446 3.54 4.81 -25.72
CA PHE A 446 4.21 4.92 -27.01
C PHE A 446 5.17 6.11 -27.04
N THR A 447 4.70 7.29 -26.63
CA THR A 447 5.51 8.51 -26.63
C THR A 447 6.74 8.38 -25.72
N ALA A 448 6.58 7.82 -24.52
CA ALA A 448 7.67 7.59 -23.59
C ALA A 448 8.73 6.64 -24.17
N ASN A 449 8.30 5.49 -24.71
CA ASN A 449 9.22 4.52 -25.31
C ASN A 449 9.92 5.11 -26.56
N TYR A 450 9.22 5.93 -27.35
CA TYR A 450 9.78 6.65 -28.50
C TYR A 450 10.88 7.63 -28.08
N LEU A 451 10.64 8.43 -27.03
CA LEU A 451 11.62 9.35 -26.47
C LEU A 451 12.87 8.63 -25.94
N VAL A 452 12.70 7.49 -25.26
CA VAL A 452 13.82 6.69 -24.77
C VAL A 452 14.66 6.13 -25.93
N LEU A 453 14.02 5.61 -26.97
CA LEU A 453 14.72 5.05 -28.14
C LEU A 453 15.47 6.12 -28.93
N THR A 454 14.84 7.26 -29.17
CA THR A 454 15.46 8.39 -29.91
C THR A 454 16.59 9.04 -29.12
N SER A 455 16.46 9.18 -27.80
CA SER A 455 17.54 9.70 -26.93
C SER A 455 18.77 8.80 -26.93
N LYS A 456 18.60 7.48 -26.92
CA LYS A 456 19.71 6.51 -27.03
C LYS A 456 20.46 6.64 -28.35
N LYS A 457 19.72 6.84 -29.45
CA LYS A 457 20.30 7.06 -30.79
C LYS A 457 21.12 8.35 -30.84
N GLN A 458 20.61 9.44 -30.26
CA GLN A 458 21.33 10.72 -30.18
C GLN A 458 22.59 10.63 -29.32
N ALA A 459 22.56 9.83 -28.25
CA ALA A 459 23.72 9.59 -27.39
C ALA A 459 24.77 8.64 -28.01
N GLY A 460 24.54 8.10 -29.22
CA GLY A 460 25.46 7.15 -29.87
C GLY A 460 25.54 5.78 -29.18
N VAL A 461 24.63 5.48 -28.25
CA VAL A 461 24.63 4.22 -27.50
C VAL A 461 24.04 3.12 -28.38
N LYS A 462 24.87 2.16 -28.84
CA LYS A 462 24.39 1.02 -29.61
C LYS A 462 23.35 0.22 -28.79
N PRO A 463 22.20 -0.16 -29.37
CA PRO A 463 21.20 -0.95 -28.66
C PRO A 463 21.77 -2.32 -28.27
N VAL A 464 21.63 -2.68 -27.00
CA VAL A 464 21.92 -4.03 -26.51
C VAL A 464 20.89 -4.97 -27.15
N LYS A 465 21.34 -5.84 -28.06
CA LYS A 465 20.49 -6.91 -28.61
C LYS A 465 20.07 -7.80 -27.44
N LYS A 466 18.76 -7.87 -27.18
CA LYS A 466 18.16 -8.83 -26.25
C LYS A 466 17.89 -10.14 -26.98
#